data_AF-A0A1C0U5Q7-F1
#
_entry.id   AF-A0A1C0U5Q7-F1
#
_cell.length_a   1.000
_cell.length_b   1.000
_cell.length_c   1.000
_cell.angle_alpha   90.00
_cell.angle_beta   90.00
_cell.angle_gamma   90.00
#
_symmetry.space_group_name_H-M   'P 1'
#
loop_
_entity.id
_entity.type
_entity.pdbx_description
1 polymer ?
#
loop_
_entity_poly.entity_id
_entity_poly.type
_entity_poly.pdbx_seq_one_letter_code
_entity_poly.pdbx_strand_id
1 'polypeptide(L)'
;MTGVLTAAESLIIHAGGNFFTQGVFISAGKNVYLSAAKDIELSSCELIFHRLGKFFLSGNYIPPLHSMELGSRITAKNNISIMSDGDINGKAVQIQVNGNTLLSVGSNITLPFLIYGYSPIQYGDDNDKDNLHFTAQIRGMIKN
;
A
#
# COMPACT_ATOMS: atom_id res chain seq x y z
N MET A 1 3.08 -2.43 -13.01
CA MET A 1 1.68 -2.86 -13.25
C MET A 1 1.14 -3.32 -11.92
N THR A 2 0.03 -2.75 -11.47
CA THR A 2 -0.63 -3.09 -10.20
C THR A 2 -1.40 -4.40 -10.37
N GLY A 3 -1.17 -5.37 -9.48
CA GLY A 3 -1.95 -6.60 -9.46
C GLY A 3 -3.35 -6.37 -8.88
N VAL A 4 -4.37 -7.06 -9.38
CA VAL A 4 -5.75 -6.94 -8.87
C VAL A 4 -6.29 -8.32 -8.52
N LEU A 5 -6.78 -8.47 -7.30
CA LEU A 5 -7.43 -9.67 -6.79
C LEU A 5 -8.77 -9.29 -6.16
N THR A 6 -9.86 -9.81 -6.72
CA THR A 6 -11.22 -9.51 -6.25
C THR A 6 -12.01 -10.78 -5.97
N ALA A 7 -12.82 -10.73 -4.91
CA ALA A 7 -13.79 -11.77 -4.57
C ALA A 7 -15.17 -11.15 -4.35
N ALA A 8 -16.21 -11.77 -4.92
CA ALA A 8 -17.59 -11.30 -4.76
C ALA A 8 -18.08 -11.42 -3.30
N GLU A 9 -17.63 -12.46 -2.58
CA GLU A 9 -17.93 -12.67 -1.17
C GLU A 9 -16.70 -12.44 -0.29
N SER A 10 -16.19 -13.49 0.36
CA SER A 10 -14.98 -13.40 1.17
C SER A 10 -13.76 -13.88 0.38
N LEU A 11 -12.60 -13.32 0.69
CA LEU A 11 -11.32 -13.78 0.20
C LEU A 11 -10.51 -14.35 1.37
N ILE A 12 -9.94 -15.52 1.17
CA ILE A 12 -9.09 -16.19 2.17
C ILE A 12 -7.78 -16.57 1.48
N ILE A 13 -6.66 -16.16 2.07
CA ILE A 13 -5.31 -16.54 1.65
C ILE A 13 -4.55 -17.07 2.86
N HIS A 14 -4.01 -18.28 2.71
CA HIS A 14 -3.12 -18.90 3.68
C HIS A 14 -1.77 -19.20 3.01
N ALA A 15 -0.71 -18.59 3.50
CA ALA A 15 0.65 -18.89 3.10
C ALA A 15 1.34 -19.74 4.17
N GLY A 16 1.81 -20.94 3.82
CA GLY A 16 2.59 -21.79 4.73
C GLY A 16 4.00 -21.26 5.03
N GLY A 17 4.35 -20.09 4.50
CA GLY A 17 5.60 -19.38 4.75
C GLY A 17 5.30 -17.89 4.76
N ASN A 18 5.95 -17.13 3.87
CA ASN A 18 5.72 -15.70 3.74
C ASN A 18 4.61 -15.38 2.71
N PHE A 19 3.90 -14.28 2.90
CA PHE A 19 3.01 -13.69 1.90
C PHE A 19 3.51 -12.31 1.47
N PHE A 20 4.05 -12.21 0.26
CA PHE A 20 4.60 -10.97 -0.29
C PHE A 20 3.71 -10.42 -1.40
N THR A 21 3.41 -9.13 -1.33
CA THR A 21 2.70 -8.39 -2.36
C THR A 21 3.34 -7.03 -2.59
N GLN A 22 3.24 -6.53 -3.82
CA GLN A 22 3.79 -5.24 -4.20
C GLN A 22 2.78 -4.49 -5.07
N GLY A 23 2.31 -3.33 -4.60
CA GLY A 23 1.34 -2.50 -5.31
C GLY A 23 0.13 -3.31 -5.78
N VAL A 24 -0.48 -4.11 -4.90
CA VAL A 24 -1.64 -4.95 -5.24
C VAL A 24 -2.93 -4.34 -4.71
N PHE A 25 -4.04 -4.52 -5.42
CA PHE A 25 -5.38 -4.23 -4.93
C PHE A 25 -6.12 -5.52 -4.61
N ILE A 26 -6.34 -5.76 -3.33
CA ILE A 26 -7.10 -6.90 -2.79
C ILE A 26 -8.45 -6.38 -2.33
N SER A 27 -9.54 -6.98 -2.82
CA SER A 27 -10.89 -6.60 -2.36
C SER A 27 -11.83 -7.78 -2.24
N ALA A 28 -12.74 -7.70 -1.26
CA ALA A 28 -13.78 -8.69 -1.04
C ALA A 28 -15.14 -8.03 -0.72
N GLY A 29 -16.22 -8.59 -1.26
CA GLY A 29 -17.58 -8.12 -0.98
C GLY A 29 -18.08 -8.39 0.44
N LYS A 30 -17.41 -9.26 1.22
CA LYS A 30 -17.66 -9.53 2.64
C LYS A 30 -16.40 -9.35 3.46
N ASN A 31 -15.55 -10.37 3.58
CA ASN A 31 -14.37 -10.35 4.45
C ASN A 31 -13.08 -10.60 3.66
N VAL A 32 -11.97 -10.04 4.11
CA VAL A 32 -10.62 -10.46 3.69
C VAL A 32 -9.93 -11.11 4.88
N TYR A 33 -9.42 -12.32 4.67
CA TYR A 33 -8.57 -13.03 5.62
C TYR A 33 -7.23 -13.36 4.97
N LEU A 34 -6.15 -12.78 5.50
CA LEU A 34 -4.78 -13.05 5.07
C LEU A 34 -4.02 -13.66 6.24
N SER A 35 -3.35 -14.78 6.00
CA SER A 35 -2.47 -15.38 7.00
C SER A 35 -1.17 -15.91 6.40
N ALA A 36 -0.10 -15.83 7.18
CA ALA A 36 1.20 -16.35 6.84
C ALA A 36 1.85 -17.01 8.07
N ALA A 37 2.48 -18.18 7.88
CA ALA A 37 3.22 -18.87 8.95
C ALA A 37 4.58 -18.22 9.28
N LYS A 38 4.97 -17.20 8.52
CA LYS A 38 6.15 -16.36 8.74
C LYS A 38 5.74 -14.91 8.59
N ASP A 39 6.18 -14.21 7.55
CA ASP A 39 5.98 -12.77 7.41
C ASP A 39 4.93 -12.40 6.36
N ILE A 40 4.26 -11.26 6.56
CA ILE A 40 3.41 -10.63 5.57
C ILE A 40 4.04 -9.31 5.14
N GLU A 41 4.21 -9.13 3.83
CA GLU A 41 4.68 -7.87 3.25
C GLU A 41 3.68 -7.30 2.25
N LEU A 42 3.20 -6.11 2.55
CA LEU A 42 2.27 -5.32 1.74
C LEU A 42 3.02 -4.09 1.22
N SER A 43 3.91 -4.31 0.27
CA SER A 43 4.83 -3.29 -0.22
C SER A 43 4.21 -2.41 -1.29
N SER A 44 4.82 -1.25 -1.51
CA SER A 44 4.48 -0.34 -2.59
C SER A 44 5.20 -0.72 -3.89
N CYS A 45 4.57 -0.47 -5.04
CA CYS A 45 5.25 -0.50 -6.32
C CYS A 45 6.29 0.62 -6.34
N GLU A 46 7.57 0.28 -6.47
CA GLU A 46 8.58 1.31 -6.72
C GLU A 46 8.40 1.83 -8.14
N LEU A 47 8.18 3.15 -8.29
CA LEU A 47 8.25 3.76 -9.60
C LEU A 47 9.73 3.96 -9.93
N ILE A 48 10.22 3.19 -10.89
CA ILE A 48 11.56 3.37 -11.45
C ILE A 48 11.58 4.66 -12.27
N PHE A 49 11.62 5.82 -11.62
CA PHE A 49 11.80 7.11 -12.30
C PHE A 49 13.26 7.43 -12.61
N HIS A 50 14.20 6.60 -12.13
CA HIS A 50 15.64 6.82 -12.30
C HIS A 50 16.12 6.82 -13.76
N ARG A 51 15.33 6.34 -14.73
CA ARG A 51 15.71 6.31 -16.16
C ARG A 51 15.04 7.34 -17.06
N LEU A 52 14.15 8.18 -16.53
CA LEU A 52 13.38 9.11 -17.38
C LEU A 52 13.64 10.59 -17.07
N GLY A 53 14.57 10.89 -16.15
CA GLY A 53 14.98 12.27 -15.85
C GLY A 53 15.26 13.08 -17.12
N LYS A 54 15.91 12.50 -18.13
CA LYS A 54 16.19 13.22 -19.38
C LYS A 54 14.97 13.52 -20.27
N PHE A 55 13.90 12.72 -20.19
CA PHE A 55 12.68 12.93 -20.98
C PHE A 55 11.67 13.86 -20.27
N PHE A 56 11.68 13.88 -18.94
CA PHE A 56 10.77 14.72 -18.15
C PHE A 56 11.33 16.12 -17.87
N LEU A 57 12.64 16.34 -18.00
CA LEU A 57 13.26 17.66 -17.85
C LEU A 57 13.05 18.59 -19.06
N SER A 58 12.50 18.11 -20.18
CA SER A 58 12.36 18.90 -21.41
C SER A 58 10.95 19.45 -21.68
N GLY A 59 10.00 19.33 -20.75
CA GLY A 59 8.67 19.90 -20.92
C GLY A 59 7.87 19.85 -19.63
N ASN A 60 6.93 20.79 -19.46
CA ASN A 60 6.00 20.97 -18.34
C ASN A 60 5.05 19.76 -18.11
N TYR A 61 5.60 18.55 -18.01
CA TYR A 61 4.86 17.33 -17.79
C TYR A 61 5.06 16.90 -16.35
N ILE A 62 4.11 17.28 -15.51
CA ILE A 62 3.94 16.69 -14.17
C ILE A 62 3.24 15.35 -14.41
N PRO A 63 3.90 14.19 -14.19
CA PRO A 63 3.20 12.93 -14.32
C PRO A 63 2.05 12.91 -13.31
N PRO A 64 0.84 12.48 -13.70
CA PRO A 64 -0.25 12.29 -12.77
C PRO A 64 0.09 11.09 -11.88
N LEU A 65 0.91 11.29 -10.84
CA LEU A 65 1.03 10.32 -9.75
C LEU A 65 -0.28 10.37 -8.96
N HIS A 66 -1.27 9.61 -9.41
CA HIS A 66 -2.37 9.29 -8.53
C HIS A 66 -1.81 8.44 -7.38
N SER A 67 -1.90 9.00 -6.17
CA SER A 67 -1.52 8.40 -4.88
C SER A 67 -2.02 6.97 -4.64
N MET A 68 -2.98 6.52 -5.45
CA MET A 68 -3.64 5.24 -5.35
C MET A 68 -2.83 4.06 -5.92
N GLU A 69 -1.88 4.29 -6.82
CA GLU A 69 -1.21 3.19 -7.55
C GLU A 69 0.12 2.73 -6.92
N LEU A 70 0.59 3.45 -5.91
CA LEU A 70 1.88 3.18 -5.27
C LEU A 70 1.79 2.12 -4.18
N GLY A 71 0.89 2.27 -3.22
CA GLY A 71 0.74 1.34 -2.09
C GLY A 71 -0.14 0.13 -2.39
N SER A 72 0.11 -0.99 -1.72
CA SER A 72 -0.88 -2.07 -1.68
C SER A 72 -2.16 -1.60 -0.97
N ARG A 73 -3.31 -2.02 -1.49
CA ARG A 73 -4.63 -1.68 -0.94
C ARG A 73 -5.41 -2.94 -0.62
N ILE A 74 -6.05 -2.96 0.54
CA ILE A 74 -6.93 -4.04 0.96
C ILE A 74 -8.29 -3.44 1.34
N THR A 75 -9.37 -3.92 0.72
CA THR A 75 -10.72 -3.48 1.03
C THR A 75 -11.68 -4.63 1.34
N ALA A 76 -12.57 -4.42 2.30
CA ALA A 76 -13.66 -5.37 2.60
C ALA A 76 -14.90 -4.63 3.09
N LYS A 77 -16.10 -5.17 2.82
CA LYS A 77 -17.34 -4.56 3.34
C LYS A 77 -17.58 -4.86 4.81
N ASN A 78 -17.14 -6.01 5.33
CA ASN A 78 -17.34 -6.40 6.72
C ASN A 78 -16.05 -6.34 7.51
N ASN A 79 -15.18 -7.35 7.40
CA ASN A 79 -13.98 -7.41 8.23
C ASN A 79 -12.72 -7.66 7.39
N ILE A 80 -11.60 -7.14 7.88
CA ILE A 80 -10.26 -7.48 7.41
C ILE A 80 -9.50 -8.11 8.58
N SER A 81 -8.92 -9.28 8.36
CA SER A 81 -8.03 -9.92 9.32
C SER A 81 -6.72 -10.27 8.62
N ILE A 82 -5.62 -9.79 9.20
CA ILE A 82 -4.26 -10.03 8.70
C ILE A 82 -3.46 -10.61 9.86
N MET A 83 -3.00 -11.85 9.69
CA MET A 83 -2.36 -12.61 10.76
C MET A 83 -1.00 -13.15 10.29
N SER A 84 0.03 -12.94 11.08
CA SER A 84 1.40 -13.32 10.74
C SER A 84 2.04 -13.95 11.98
N ASP A 85 2.66 -15.12 11.87
CA ASP A 85 3.41 -15.68 13.01
C ASP A 85 4.75 -14.95 13.21
N GLY A 86 5.23 -14.23 12.19
CA GLY A 86 6.37 -13.31 12.23
C GLY A 86 5.92 -11.85 12.23
N ASP A 87 6.39 -11.08 11.24
CA ASP A 87 6.13 -9.65 11.11
C ASP A 87 5.00 -9.34 10.11
N ILE A 88 4.35 -8.18 10.26
CA ILE A 88 3.56 -7.52 9.21
C ILE A 88 4.26 -6.22 8.82
N ASN A 89 4.69 -6.13 7.57
CA ASN A 89 5.35 -4.97 6.99
C ASN A 89 4.47 -4.36 5.89
N GLY A 90 4.19 -3.06 5.95
CA GLY A 90 3.27 -2.39 5.03
C GLY A 90 3.68 -0.96 4.69
N LYS A 91 4.58 -0.81 3.70
CA LYS A 91 5.06 0.51 3.27
C LYS A 91 4.00 1.21 2.43
N ALA A 92 3.48 2.34 2.94
CA ALA A 92 2.40 3.11 2.31
C ALA A 92 1.11 2.30 2.03
N VAL A 93 0.85 1.25 2.82
CA VAL A 93 -0.33 0.39 2.64
C VAL A 93 -1.64 1.11 3.00
N GLN A 94 -2.72 0.79 2.30
CA GLN A 94 -4.05 1.34 2.54
C GLN A 94 -5.05 0.23 2.87
N ILE A 95 -5.51 0.17 4.12
CA ILE A 95 -6.51 -0.82 4.58
C ILE A 95 -7.83 -0.09 4.84
N GLN A 96 -8.90 -0.46 4.14
CA GLN A 96 -10.20 0.19 4.23
C GLN A 96 -11.32 -0.83 4.45
N VAL A 97 -12.11 -0.66 5.51
CA VAL A 97 -13.14 -1.65 5.89
C VAL A 97 -14.37 -0.97 6.48
N ASN A 98 -15.60 -1.48 6.27
CA ASN A 98 -16.77 -0.87 6.95
C ASN A 98 -16.99 -1.40 8.37
N GLY A 99 -16.54 -2.62 8.67
CA GLY A 99 -16.54 -3.20 10.02
C GLY A 99 -15.14 -3.15 10.63
N ASN A 100 -14.64 -4.30 11.11
CA ASN A 100 -13.44 -4.34 11.93
C ASN A 100 -12.18 -4.67 11.13
N THR A 101 -11.04 -4.11 11.58
CA THR A 101 -9.71 -4.56 11.18
C THR A 101 -9.04 -5.25 12.36
N LEU A 102 -8.51 -6.46 12.14
CA LEU A 102 -7.62 -7.15 13.07
C LEU A 102 -6.24 -7.31 12.42
N LEU A 103 -5.21 -6.84 13.10
CA LEU A 103 -3.81 -7.16 12.82
C LEU A 103 -3.26 -7.97 13.98
N SER A 104 -2.79 -9.17 13.71
CA SER A 104 -2.17 -10.04 14.72
C SER A 104 -0.80 -10.48 14.21
N VAL A 105 0.22 -10.30 15.05
CA VAL A 105 1.61 -10.63 14.73
C VAL A 105 2.24 -11.41 15.87
N GLY A 106 3.17 -12.31 15.54
CA GLY A 106 4.05 -12.91 16.53
C GLY A 106 5.19 -11.99 16.94
N SER A 107 5.60 -11.06 16.07
CA SER A 107 6.70 -10.12 16.34
C SER A 107 6.27 -8.65 16.18
N ASN A 108 6.43 -8.03 15.01
CA ASN A 108 6.24 -6.58 14.84
C ASN A 108 5.21 -6.23 13.76
N ILE A 109 4.57 -5.08 13.92
CA ILE A 109 3.83 -4.40 12.86
C ILE A 109 4.59 -3.14 12.48
N THR A 110 5.07 -3.06 11.24
CA THR A 110 5.86 -1.92 10.71
C THR A 110 5.15 -1.31 9.51
N LEU A 111 4.63 -0.09 9.69
CA LEU A 111 3.82 0.62 8.68
C LEU A 111 4.43 1.99 8.31
N PRO A 112 5.60 2.01 7.64
CA PRO A 112 6.27 3.25 7.32
C PRO A 112 5.53 4.00 6.20
N PHE A 113 5.68 5.31 6.22
CA PHE A 113 5.31 6.15 5.09
C PHE A 113 6.35 6.04 3.96
N LEU A 114 5.94 6.36 2.74
CA LEU A 114 6.81 6.51 1.57
C LEU A 114 6.89 7.99 1.21
N ILE A 115 8.11 8.53 1.12
CA ILE A 115 8.36 9.86 0.59
C ILE A 115 8.71 9.72 -0.88
N TYR A 116 8.04 10.49 -1.73
CA TYR A 116 8.51 10.78 -3.08
C TYR A 116 8.95 12.23 -3.15
N GLY A 117 10.25 12.45 -3.36
CA GLY A 117 10.76 13.75 -3.70
C GLY A 117 10.41 14.07 -5.14
N TYR A 118 9.45 14.97 -5.37
CA TYR A 118 9.30 15.64 -6.65
C TYR A 118 10.06 16.96 -6.53
N SER A 119 11.23 17.05 -7.16
CA SER A 119 11.99 18.30 -7.21
C SER A 119 12.00 18.83 -8.64
N PRO A 120 11.02 19.67 -9.03
CA PRO A 120 11.08 20.40 -10.28
C PRO A 120 12.01 21.59 -10.07
N ILE A 121 13.32 21.35 -10.14
CA ILE A 121 14.33 22.40 -10.35
C ILE A 121 14.23 23.56 -9.35
N GLN A 122 14.68 23.36 -8.11
CA GLN A 122 15.20 24.46 -7.30
C GLN A 122 16.48 24.00 -6.63
N TYR A 123 17.60 24.26 -7.31
CA TYR A 123 18.93 24.21 -6.70
C TYR A 123 19.03 25.43 -5.77
N GLY A 124 18.40 25.38 -4.59
CA GLY A 124 18.49 26.50 -3.63
C GLY A 124 17.45 26.60 -2.52
N ASP A 125 16.37 25.81 -2.52
CA ASP A 125 15.38 25.82 -1.42
C ASP A 125 15.05 24.36 -1.06
N ASP A 126 15.64 23.90 0.04
CA ASP A 126 15.53 22.57 0.64
C ASP A 126 14.25 22.40 1.48
N ASN A 127 13.24 23.21 1.21
CA ASN A 127 11.93 23.05 1.82
C ASN A 127 11.23 21.80 1.27
N ASP A 128 11.21 20.73 2.06
CA ASP A 128 10.47 19.47 1.85
C ASP A 128 8.94 19.62 1.64
N LYS A 129 8.43 20.85 1.49
CA LYS A 129 7.00 21.18 1.35
C LYS A 129 6.36 20.58 0.11
N ASP A 130 7.16 20.29 -0.93
CA ASP A 130 6.70 19.74 -2.20
C ASP A 130 6.84 18.20 -2.25
N ASN A 131 7.34 17.57 -1.18
CA ASN A 131 7.44 16.12 -1.11
C ASN A 131 6.04 15.49 -0.99
N LEU A 132 5.81 14.44 -1.76
CA LEU A 132 4.59 13.64 -1.65
C LEU A 132 4.79 12.59 -0.55
N HIS A 133 3.99 12.68 0.50
CA HIS A 133 4.00 11.74 1.63
C HIS A 133 2.85 10.74 1.48
N PHE A 134 3.18 9.48 1.19
CA PHE A 134 2.20 8.39 1.18
C PHE A 134 2.27 7.66 2.52
N THR A 135 1.34 7.97 3.41
CA THR A 135 1.26 7.33 4.73
C THR A 135 0.58 5.97 4.63
N ALA A 136 1.01 5.03 5.48
CA ALA A 136 0.21 3.84 5.73
C ALA A 136 -1.05 4.24 6.50
N GLN A 137 -2.20 3.71 6.12
CA GLN A 137 -3.49 4.05 6.74
C GLN A 137 -4.36 2.82 6.93
N ILE A 138 -5.02 2.77 8.07
CA ILE A 138 -6.09 1.83 8.40
C ILE A 138 -7.33 2.67 8.73
N ARG A 139 -8.39 2.55 7.94
CA ARG A 139 -9.56 3.42 8.05
C ARG A 139 -10.87 2.65 7.96
N GLY A 140 -11.82 3.01 8.82
CA GLY A 140 -13.22 2.65 8.69
C GLY A 140 -13.90 3.43 7.55
N MET A 141 -14.59 2.76 6.64
CA MET A 141 -15.40 3.45 5.63
C MET A 141 -16.70 3.93 6.28
N ILE A 142 -17.02 5.22 6.10
CA ILE A 142 -18.28 5.80 6.56
C ILE A 142 -19.41 5.13 5.76
N LYS A 143 -20.41 4.58 6.47
CA LYS A 143 -21.65 4.13 5.84
C LYS A 143 -22.41 5.37 5.37
N ASN A 144 -22.49 5.57 4.06
CA ASN A 144 -23.46 6.49 3.45
C ASN A 144 -24.85 5.85 3.42
#